data_AF-A0A7C4SX35-F1
#
_entry.id   AF-A0A7C4SX35-F1
#
_cell.length_a   1.000
_cell.length_b   1.000
_cell.length_c   1.000
_cell.angle_alpha   90.00
_cell.angle_beta   90.00
_cell.angle_gamma   90.00
#
_symmetry.space_group_name_H-M   'P 1'
#
loop_
_entity.id
_entity.type
_entity.pdbx_description
1 polymer ?
#
loop_
_entity_poly.entity_id
_entity_poly.type
_entity_poly.pdbx_seq_one_letter_code
_entity_poly.pdbx_strand_id
1 'polypeptide(L)'
;MERKVVKDLMLSLEEYAVVPEDATLQEALEVLDEAQRRVPPGRQPHRAVLVIDKRGKVVGKVGHLAFLKALEPKYMFLGNVEALSRAGLSEEFIQSMMENLRFWKRSLEETCSAARRLKVKDIMHPAEHSIDENGTLAEALHKFIIWQTLSLLVTRRGEVVGILRLSDLFDEMARYIRGLKA
;
A
#
# COMPACT_ATOMS: atom_id res chain seq x y z
N MET A 1 14.67 -1.20 28.28
CA MET A 1 13.79 -0.56 27.28
C MET A 1 12.61 -1.47 27.06
N GLU A 2 11.39 -0.99 27.27
CA GLU A 2 10.21 -1.77 26.91
C GLU A 2 10.24 -2.09 25.41
N ARG A 3 9.80 -3.30 25.06
CA ARG A 3 9.79 -3.76 23.68
C ARG A 3 8.62 -3.08 22.98
N LYS A 4 8.89 -2.06 22.16
CA LYS A 4 7.88 -1.39 21.34
C LYS A 4 7.12 -2.40 20.48
N VAL A 5 5.84 -2.16 20.33
CA VAL A 5 4.90 -2.92 19.51
C VAL A 5 4.32 -2.04 18.40
N VAL A 6 3.59 -2.65 17.46
CA VAL A 6 3.05 -1.96 16.27
C VAL A 6 2.19 -0.75 16.63
N LYS A 7 1.31 -0.85 17.63
CA LYS A 7 0.43 0.26 18.04
C LYS A 7 1.17 1.51 18.54
N ASP A 8 2.42 1.37 18.96
CA ASP A 8 3.24 2.50 19.42
C ASP A 8 3.75 3.36 18.26
N LEU A 9 3.66 2.85 17.02
CA LEU A 9 4.10 3.53 15.79
C LEU A 9 2.98 3.77 14.78
N MET A 10 1.89 3.01 14.87
CA MET A 10 0.79 3.14 13.93
C MET A 10 0.11 4.51 14.06
N LEU A 11 -0.51 4.93 12.97
CA LEU A 11 -1.48 6.02 12.97
C LEU A 11 -2.90 5.46 13.14
N SER A 12 -3.76 6.24 13.81
CA SER A 12 -5.18 5.89 13.97
C SER A 12 -5.95 6.02 12.65
N LEU A 13 -7.07 5.30 12.52
CA LEU A 13 -7.98 5.44 11.37
C LEU A 13 -8.54 6.86 11.23
N GLU A 14 -8.72 7.56 12.34
CA GLU A 14 -9.24 8.94 12.37
C GLU A 14 -8.34 9.91 11.61
N GLU A 15 -7.06 9.56 11.44
CA GLU A 15 -6.09 10.36 10.71
C GLU A 15 -6.06 10.05 9.21
N TYR A 16 -6.80 9.03 8.73
CA TYR A 16 -6.76 8.61 7.33
C TYR A 16 -8.02 8.96 6.55
N ALA A 17 -7.79 9.32 5.29
CA ALA A 17 -8.86 9.47 4.32
C ALA A 17 -9.52 8.11 4.03
N VAL A 18 -10.83 8.11 3.88
CA VAL A 18 -11.66 6.90 3.69
C VAL A 18 -12.56 7.08 2.47
N VAL A 19 -12.74 6.02 1.69
CA VAL A 19 -13.66 5.97 0.54
C VAL A 19 -14.50 4.68 0.54
N PRO A 20 -15.73 4.70 0.03
CA PRO A 20 -16.53 3.48 -0.20
C PRO A 20 -15.85 2.53 -1.20
N GLU A 21 -16.09 1.22 -1.06
CA GLU A 21 -15.55 0.18 -1.96
C GLU A 21 -15.96 0.34 -3.44
N ASP A 22 -17.12 0.94 -3.68
CA ASP A 22 -17.65 1.24 -5.01
C ASP A 22 -17.22 2.63 -5.53
N ALA A 23 -16.35 3.35 -4.82
CA ALA A 23 -15.75 4.60 -5.31
C ALA A 23 -14.83 4.32 -6.50
N THR A 24 -14.67 5.30 -7.36
CA THR A 24 -13.74 5.29 -8.49
C THR A 24 -12.34 5.68 -8.04
N LEU A 25 -11.34 5.31 -8.85
CA LEU A 25 -9.95 5.74 -8.62
C LEU A 25 -9.81 7.27 -8.63
N GLN A 26 -10.60 7.96 -9.45
CA GLN A 26 -10.62 9.42 -9.45
C GLN A 26 -11.11 9.99 -8.12
N GLU A 27 -12.24 9.52 -7.60
CA GLU A 27 -12.77 9.97 -6.29
C GLU A 27 -11.77 9.68 -5.15
N ALA A 28 -11.08 8.54 -5.22
CA ALA A 28 -10.03 8.19 -4.26
C ALA A 28 -8.84 9.16 -4.29
N LEU A 29 -8.45 9.64 -5.48
CA LEU A 29 -7.39 10.66 -5.60
C LEU A 29 -7.85 12.00 -5.03
N GLU A 30 -9.07 12.43 -5.33
CA GLU A 30 -9.63 13.70 -4.82
C GLU A 30 -9.65 13.71 -3.28
N VAL A 31 -10.07 12.60 -2.67
CA VAL A 31 -10.07 12.41 -1.21
C VAL A 31 -8.65 12.36 -0.64
N LEU A 32 -7.70 11.72 -1.33
CA LEU A 32 -6.30 11.69 -0.90
C LEU A 32 -5.66 13.08 -0.95
N ASP A 33 -5.93 13.85 -2.00
CA ASP A 33 -5.42 15.21 -2.18
C ASP A 33 -5.93 16.15 -1.07
N GLU A 34 -7.21 16.03 -0.72
CA GLU A 34 -7.78 16.79 0.39
C GLU A 34 -7.14 16.41 1.72
N ALA A 35 -6.95 15.12 1.98
CA ALA A 35 -6.26 14.65 3.18
C ALA A 35 -4.82 15.16 3.25
N GLN A 36 -4.09 15.16 2.12
CA GLN A 36 -2.72 15.67 2.07
C GLN A 36 -2.63 17.17 2.40
N ARG A 37 -3.59 17.99 1.95
CA ARG A 37 -3.62 19.43 2.26
C ARG A 37 -3.80 19.72 3.76
N ARG A 38 -4.37 18.78 4.51
CA ARG A 38 -4.59 18.89 5.96
C ARG A 38 -3.39 18.42 6.79
N VAL A 39 -2.36 17.83 6.16
CA VAL A 39 -1.16 17.36 6.85
C VAL A 39 -0.34 18.56 7.34
N PRO A 40 -0.04 18.67 8.64
CA PRO A 40 0.81 19.74 9.16
C PRO A 40 2.23 19.70 8.56
N PRO A 41 2.90 20.86 8.42
CA PRO A 41 4.29 20.93 8.00
C PRO A 41 5.20 20.02 8.85
N GLY A 42 6.14 19.32 8.20
CA GLY A 42 7.08 18.42 8.86
C GLY A 42 6.53 17.03 9.17
N ARG A 43 5.24 16.74 8.91
CA ARG A 43 4.71 15.37 8.96
C ARG A 43 4.82 14.68 7.59
N GLN A 44 5.00 13.36 7.64
CA GLN A 44 4.96 12.52 6.45
C GLN A 44 3.57 12.60 5.78
N PRO A 45 3.49 12.77 4.45
CA PRO A 45 2.20 12.86 3.75
C PRO A 45 1.43 11.54 3.81
N HIS A 46 0.11 11.62 3.69
CA HIS A 46 -0.72 10.43 3.43
C HIS A 46 -0.40 9.90 2.03
N ARG A 47 -0.20 8.58 1.92
CA ARG A 47 0.15 7.88 0.66
C ARG A 47 -0.88 6.81 0.28
N ALA A 48 -1.98 6.76 1.01
CA ALA A 48 -3.05 5.80 0.82
C ALA A 48 -4.36 6.32 1.39
N VAL A 49 -5.47 5.85 0.81
CA VAL A 49 -6.81 5.95 1.35
C VAL A 49 -7.28 4.58 1.82
N LEU A 50 -8.11 4.55 2.85
CA LEU A 50 -8.78 3.36 3.34
C LEU A 50 -10.05 3.11 2.55
N VAL A 51 -10.36 1.85 2.32
CA VAL A 51 -11.57 1.43 1.60
C VAL A 51 -12.52 0.79 2.59
N ILE A 52 -13.77 1.25 2.64
CA ILE A 52 -14.82 0.70 3.50
C ILE A 52 -15.94 0.02 2.72
N ASP A 53 -16.48 -1.06 3.29
CA ASP A 53 -17.68 -1.71 2.79
C ASP A 53 -18.96 -0.93 3.15
N LYS A 54 -20.10 -1.46 2.71
CA LYS A 54 -21.44 -0.89 3.02
C LYS A 54 -21.80 -0.90 4.50
N ARG A 55 -21.06 -1.62 5.34
CA ARG A 55 -21.23 -1.69 6.80
C ARG A 55 -20.27 -0.74 7.53
N GLY A 56 -19.47 0.03 6.79
CA GLY A 56 -18.48 0.95 7.34
C GLY A 56 -17.19 0.26 7.82
N LYS A 57 -16.99 -1.02 7.50
CA LYS A 57 -15.77 -1.74 7.88
C LYS A 57 -14.68 -1.54 6.83
N VAL A 58 -13.45 -1.32 7.29
CA VAL A 58 -12.29 -1.23 6.40
C VAL A 58 -12.01 -2.60 5.79
N VAL A 59 -12.14 -2.70 4.47
CA VAL A 59 -11.91 -3.92 3.68
C VAL A 59 -10.61 -3.88 2.88
N GLY A 60 -9.95 -2.73 2.81
CA GLY A 60 -8.64 -2.61 2.17
C GLY A 60 -8.09 -1.20 2.16
N LYS A 61 -7.05 -1.00 1.34
CA LYS A 61 -6.43 0.31 1.09
C LYS A 61 -6.00 0.47 -0.36
N VAL A 62 -6.08 1.69 -0.87
CA VAL A 62 -5.48 2.08 -2.16
C VAL A 62 -4.36 3.05 -1.87
N GLY A 63 -3.12 2.67 -2.18
CA GLY A 63 -1.95 3.55 -2.10
C GLY A 63 -1.24 3.69 -3.44
N HIS A 64 -0.15 4.46 -3.48
CA HIS A 64 0.56 4.77 -4.73
C HIS A 64 0.90 3.54 -5.58
N LEU A 65 1.34 2.43 -4.97
CA LEU A 65 1.66 1.22 -5.75
C LEU A 65 0.41 0.56 -6.36
N ALA A 66 -0.72 0.54 -5.64
CA ALA A 66 -1.99 0.05 -6.17
C ALA A 66 -2.49 0.95 -7.31
N PHE A 67 -2.35 2.27 -7.15
CA PHE A 67 -2.64 3.25 -8.20
C PHE A 67 -1.82 2.99 -9.47
N LEU A 68 -0.50 2.82 -9.35
CA LEU A 68 0.36 2.54 -10.51
C LEU A 68 0.00 1.21 -11.20
N LYS A 69 -0.31 0.17 -10.42
CA LYS A 69 -0.78 -1.12 -10.96
C LYS A 69 -2.13 -1.00 -11.66
N ALA A 70 -3.00 -0.09 -11.23
CA ALA A 70 -4.28 0.16 -11.89
C ALA A 70 -4.12 0.80 -13.28
N LEU A 71 -3.00 1.48 -13.55
CA LEU A 71 -2.69 2.04 -14.87
C LEU A 71 -2.36 0.95 -15.90
N GLU A 72 -1.70 -0.13 -15.49
CA GLU A 72 -1.48 -1.31 -16.33
C GLU A 72 -1.97 -2.58 -15.61
N PRO A 73 -3.30 -2.85 -15.67
CA PRO A 73 -3.92 -3.96 -14.96
C PRO A 73 -3.31 -5.33 -15.27
N LYS A 74 -2.59 -5.47 -16.40
CA LYS A 74 -1.91 -6.73 -16.74
C LYS A 74 -0.88 -7.16 -15.70
N TYR A 75 -0.30 -6.22 -14.94
CA TYR A 75 0.59 -6.56 -13.81
C TYR A 75 -0.13 -7.30 -12.68
N MET A 76 -1.46 -7.20 -12.57
CA MET A 76 -2.21 -7.98 -11.58
C MET A 76 -2.23 -9.47 -11.93
N PHE A 77 -2.21 -9.82 -13.23
CA PHE A 77 -2.19 -11.21 -13.68
C PHE A 77 -0.78 -11.80 -13.75
N LEU A 78 0.23 -10.96 -14.01
CA LEU A 78 1.60 -11.40 -14.22
C LEU A 78 2.36 -11.68 -12.91
N GLY A 79 1.81 -11.24 -11.77
CA GLY A 79 2.41 -11.46 -10.46
C GLY A 79 3.74 -10.70 -10.29
N ASN A 80 4.64 -11.25 -9.46
CA ASN A 80 5.94 -10.63 -9.21
C ASN A 80 6.93 -10.98 -10.33
N VAL A 81 7.18 -10.04 -11.24
CA VAL A 81 8.18 -10.17 -12.32
C VAL A 81 9.57 -10.53 -11.77
N GLU A 82 9.94 -10.01 -10.61
CA GLU A 82 11.20 -10.33 -9.96
C GLU A 82 11.26 -11.80 -9.47
N ALA A 83 10.10 -12.39 -9.15
CA ALA A 83 10.03 -13.82 -8.83
C ALA A 83 10.30 -14.68 -10.07
N LEU A 84 9.91 -14.20 -11.26
CA LEU A 84 10.25 -14.86 -12.52
C LEU A 84 11.76 -14.82 -12.79
N SER A 85 12.41 -13.68 -12.53
CA SER A 85 13.88 -13.58 -12.61
C SER A 85 14.56 -14.51 -11.61
N ARG A 86 14.09 -14.58 -10.35
CA ARG A 86 14.61 -15.51 -9.35
C ARG A 86 14.36 -16.99 -9.69
N ALA A 87 13.31 -17.28 -10.47
CA ALA A 87 13.03 -18.61 -11.00
C ALA A 87 13.91 -18.99 -12.21
N GLY A 88 14.85 -18.12 -12.61
CA GLY A 88 15.81 -18.38 -13.68
C GLY A 88 15.33 -17.97 -15.07
N LEU A 89 14.23 -17.23 -15.20
CA LEU A 89 13.85 -16.64 -16.48
C LEU A 89 14.77 -15.45 -16.80
N SER A 90 15.33 -15.45 -18.01
CA SER A 90 16.21 -14.37 -18.45
C SER A 90 15.43 -13.07 -18.63
N GLU A 91 16.14 -11.94 -18.56
CA GLU A 91 15.56 -10.62 -18.77
C GLU A 91 14.95 -10.50 -20.17
N GLU A 92 15.61 -11.07 -21.19
CA GLU A 92 15.13 -11.09 -22.57
C GLU A 92 13.84 -11.89 -22.72
N PHE A 93 13.70 -13.01 -22.00
CA PHE A 93 12.47 -13.79 -22.00
C PHE A 93 11.31 -13.04 -21.34
N ILE A 94 11.57 -12.38 -20.21
CA ILE A 94 10.60 -11.55 -19.51
C ILE A 94 10.16 -10.38 -20.40
N GLN A 95 11.12 -9.72 -21.07
CA GLN A 95 10.84 -8.63 -22.01
C GLN A 95 10.00 -9.11 -23.20
N SER A 96 10.37 -10.23 -23.82
CA SER A 96 9.60 -10.85 -24.91
C SER A 96 8.17 -11.19 -24.46
N MET A 97 7.99 -11.70 -23.24
CA MET A 97 6.68 -11.97 -22.68
C MET A 97 5.85 -10.68 -22.50
N MET A 98 6.44 -9.60 -22.00
CA MET A 98 5.77 -8.30 -21.86
C MET A 98 5.35 -7.72 -23.22
N GLU A 99 6.22 -7.82 -24.23
CA GLU A 99 5.92 -7.40 -25.61
C GLU A 99 4.78 -8.20 -26.23
N ASN A 100 4.81 -9.53 -26.08
CA ASN A 100 3.77 -10.45 -26.57
C ASN A 100 2.42 -10.20 -25.88
N LEU A 101 2.43 -9.95 -24.57
CA LEU A 101 1.24 -9.57 -23.80
C LEU A 101 0.81 -8.12 -24.05
N ARG A 102 1.56 -7.39 -24.88
CA ARG A 102 1.24 -6.03 -25.33
C ARG A 102 1.08 -5.05 -24.16
N PHE A 103 1.97 -5.14 -23.17
CA PHE A 103 2.02 -4.13 -22.11
C PHE A 103 2.25 -2.74 -22.70
N TRP A 104 1.64 -1.72 -22.10
CA TRP A 104 1.89 -0.31 -22.40
C TRP A 104 1.67 0.09 -23.88
N LYS A 105 0.76 -0.56 -24.60
CA LYS A 105 0.41 -0.17 -25.99
C LYS A 105 -0.48 1.05 -26.11
N ARG A 106 -1.11 1.47 -25.01
CA ARG A 106 -1.95 2.67 -24.97
C ARG A 106 -1.08 3.90 -24.78
N SER A 107 -1.55 5.05 -25.25
CA SER A 107 -0.93 6.32 -24.87
C SER A 107 -1.07 6.55 -23.35
N LEU A 108 -0.26 7.46 -22.80
CA LEU A 108 -0.38 7.84 -21.39
C LEU A 108 -1.78 8.40 -21.07
N GLU A 109 -2.34 9.20 -21.99
CA GLU A 109 -3.67 9.78 -21.84
C GLU A 109 -4.77 8.71 -21.83
N GLU A 110 -4.72 7.76 -22.76
CA GLU A 110 -5.65 6.63 -22.81
C GLU A 110 -5.56 5.77 -21.55
N THR A 111 -4.33 5.55 -21.07
CA THR A 111 -4.04 4.79 -19.86
C THR A 111 -4.66 5.44 -18.62
N CYS A 112 -4.39 6.71 -18.40
CA CYS A 112 -4.94 7.47 -17.29
C CYS A 112 -6.47 7.60 -17.40
N SER A 113 -6.99 7.86 -18.60
CA SER A 113 -8.44 8.00 -18.85
C SER A 113 -9.20 6.71 -18.52
N ALA A 114 -8.66 5.55 -18.92
CA ALA A 114 -9.24 4.25 -18.59
C ALA A 114 -9.22 3.98 -17.08
N ALA A 115 -8.11 4.29 -16.40
CA ALA A 115 -7.93 4.02 -14.98
C ALA A 115 -8.87 4.83 -14.08
N ARG A 116 -9.25 6.06 -14.49
CA ARG A 116 -10.14 6.94 -13.71
C ARG A 116 -11.45 6.28 -13.29
N ARG A 117 -12.00 5.38 -14.11
CA ARG A 117 -13.31 4.75 -13.89
C ARG A 117 -13.23 3.43 -13.12
N LEU A 118 -12.02 2.92 -12.87
CA LEU A 118 -11.84 1.68 -12.11
C LEU A 118 -12.37 1.86 -10.69
N LYS A 119 -13.03 0.81 -10.17
CA LYS A 119 -13.51 0.83 -8.79
C LYS A 119 -12.38 0.48 -7.84
N VAL A 120 -12.33 1.15 -6.69
CA VAL A 120 -11.27 0.96 -5.70
C VAL A 120 -11.22 -0.47 -5.18
N LYS A 121 -12.38 -1.14 -5.03
CA LYS A 121 -12.44 -2.57 -4.64
C LYS A 121 -11.71 -3.51 -5.58
N ASP A 122 -11.60 -3.16 -6.87
CA ASP A 122 -10.98 -4.01 -7.89
C ASP A 122 -9.45 -3.87 -7.91
N ILE A 123 -8.91 -2.83 -7.26
CA ILE A 123 -7.48 -2.49 -7.28
C ILE A 123 -6.85 -2.38 -5.89
N MET A 124 -7.66 -2.38 -4.83
CA MET A 124 -7.18 -2.21 -3.47
C MET A 124 -6.30 -3.37 -3.03
N HIS A 125 -5.39 -3.08 -2.09
CA HIS A 125 -4.79 -4.14 -1.29
C HIS A 125 -5.78 -4.55 -0.19
N PRO A 126 -6.17 -5.84 -0.11
CA PRO A 126 -7.18 -6.30 0.84
C PRO A 126 -6.68 -6.26 2.28
N ALA A 127 -7.61 -6.13 3.22
CA ALA A 127 -7.33 -6.07 4.67
C ALA A 127 -6.74 -7.36 5.27
N GLU A 128 -6.81 -8.47 4.54
CA GLU A 128 -6.18 -9.75 4.89
C GLU A 128 -4.66 -9.62 5.07
N HIS A 129 -4.03 -8.66 4.37
CA HIS A 129 -2.64 -8.28 4.58
C HIS A 129 -2.51 -7.28 5.73
N SER A 130 -2.73 -7.75 6.95
CA SER A 130 -2.66 -6.96 8.18
C SER A 130 -1.68 -7.53 9.21
N ILE A 131 -1.46 -6.76 10.27
CA ILE A 131 -0.69 -7.11 11.45
C ILE A 131 -1.51 -6.78 12.71
N ASP A 132 -1.39 -7.59 13.76
CA ASP A 132 -2.02 -7.27 15.06
C ASP A 132 -1.35 -6.04 15.67
N GLU A 133 -2.13 -5.19 16.33
CA GLU A 133 -1.62 -3.97 16.97
C GLU A 133 -0.58 -4.25 18.08
N ASN A 134 -0.62 -5.43 18.69
CA ASN A 134 0.33 -5.89 19.70
C ASN A 134 1.45 -6.74 19.09
N GLY A 135 1.47 -6.87 17.75
CA GLY A 135 2.54 -7.51 16.99
C GLY A 135 3.87 -6.79 17.21
N THR A 136 4.96 -7.54 17.01
CA THR A 136 6.31 -6.99 17.21
C THR A 136 6.79 -6.18 16.01
N LEU A 137 7.72 -5.26 16.22
CA LEU A 137 8.35 -4.54 15.09
C LEU A 137 9.13 -5.47 14.15
N ALA A 138 9.65 -6.59 14.66
CA ALA A 138 10.31 -7.61 13.84
C ALA A 138 9.33 -8.31 12.89
N GLU A 139 8.12 -8.60 13.37
CA GLU A 139 7.04 -9.14 12.52
C GLU A 139 6.62 -8.12 11.46
N ALA A 140 6.49 -6.85 11.83
CA ALA A 140 6.20 -5.77 10.88
C ALA A 140 7.27 -5.70 9.78
N LEU A 141 8.55 -5.72 10.16
CA LEU A 141 9.69 -5.72 9.23
C LEU A 141 9.61 -6.89 8.25
N HIS A 142 9.33 -8.10 8.75
CA HIS A 142 9.15 -9.29 7.91
C HIS A 142 8.01 -9.11 6.89
N LYS A 143 6.84 -8.63 7.34
CA LYS A 143 5.68 -8.37 6.46
C LYS A 143 5.97 -7.31 5.41
N PHE A 144 6.65 -6.22 5.77
CA PHE A 144 7.07 -5.20 4.80
C PHE A 144 8.00 -5.78 3.70
N ILE A 145 8.95 -6.63 4.09
CA ILE A 145 9.89 -7.27 3.15
C ILE A 145 9.16 -8.26 2.23
N ILE A 146 8.33 -9.15 2.78
CA ILE A 146 7.66 -10.17 1.95
C ILE A 146 6.61 -9.55 1.04
N TRP A 147 5.81 -8.61 1.55
CA TRP A 147 4.69 -8.04 0.79
C TRP A 147 5.10 -6.86 -0.08
N GLN A 148 6.34 -6.37 0.01
CA GLN A 148 6.87 -5.26 -0.78
C GLN A 148 5.88 -4.07 -0.82
N THR A 149 5.41 -3.67 0.36
CA THR A 149 4.32 -2.70 0.52
C THR A 149 4.79 -1.43 1.23
N LEU A 150 4.07 -0.33 1.04
CA LEU A 150 4.39 0.96 1.65
C LEU A 150 3.69 1.19 3.00
N SER A 151 2.72 0.34 3.34
CA SER A 151 2.04 0.38 4.63
C SER A 151 1.37 -0.96 4.95
N LEU A 152 1.15 -1.23 6.23
CA LEU A 152 0.39 -2.37 6.74
C LEU A 152 -0.89 -1.86 7.39
N LEU A 153 -2.01 -2.53 7.14
CA LEU A 153 -3.22 -2.33 7.93
C LEU A 153 -2.99 -2.97 9.30
N VAL A 154 -3.36 -2.26 10.36
CA VAL A 154 -3.21 -2.74 11.74
C VAL A 154 -4.56 -3.14 12.27
N THR A 155 -4.64 -4.30 12.92
CA THR A 155 -5.90 -4.85 13.42
C THR A 155 -5.89 -5.05 14.93
N ARG A 156 -7.07 -4.95 15.55
CA ARG A 156 -7.36 -5.32 16.92
C ARG A 156 -8.55 -6.27 16.89
N ARG A 157 -8.34 -7.52 17.32
CA ARG A 157 -9.41 -8.55 17.32
C ARG A 157 -10.09 -8.72 15.95
N GLY A 158 -9.32 -8.60 14.87
CA GLY A 158 -9.80 -8.75 13.49
C GLY A 158 -10.39 -7.49 12.85
N GLU A 159 -10.61 -6.42 13.62
CA GLU A 159 -11.03 -5.13 13.05
C GLU A 159 -9.81 -4.26 12.77
N VAL A 160 -9.78 -3.60 11.61
CA VAL A 160 -8.73 -2.62 11.32
C VAL A 160 -8.90 -1.42 12.28
N VAL A 161 -7.80 -0.99 12.89
CA VAL A 161 -7.76 0.13 13.86
C VAL A 161 -6.67 1.16 13.54
N GLY A 162 -5.82 0.90 12.55
CA GLY A 162 -4.80 1.87 12.15
C GLY A 162 -4.00 1.45 10.93
N ILE A 163 -2.99 2.26 10.63
CA ILE A 163 -2.02 1.99 9.56
C ILE A 163 -0.61 2.19 10.10
N LEU A 164 0.26 1.20 9.88
CA LEU A 164 1.70 1.35 10.07
C LEU A 164 2.34 1.68 8.71
N ARG A 165 3.04 2.81 8.61
CA ARG A 165 3.74 3.21 7.38
C ARG A 165 5.16 2.65 7.37
N LEU A 166 5.67 2.33 6.18
CA LEU A 166 7.06 1.93 5.99
C LEU A 166 8.04 3.02 6.48
N SER A 167 7.70 4.30 6.27
CA SER A 167 8.50 5.44 6.74
C SER A 167 8.63 5.47 8.26
N ASP A 168 7.54 5.20 8.99
CA ASP A 168 7.53 5.29 10.45
C ASP A 168 8.35 4.14 11.05
N LEU A 169 8.24 2.94 10.47
CA LEU A 169 9.09 1.81 10.84
C LEU A 169 10.56 2.08 10.50
N PHE A 170 10.84 2.65 9.32
CA PHE A 170 12.20 3.02 8.93
C PHE A 170 12.81 4.03 9.91
N ASP A 171 12.09 5.10 10.23
CA ASP A 171 12.54 6.15 11.15
C ASP A 171 12.80 5.57 12.55
N GLU A 172 11.95 4.64 13.01
CA GLU A 172 12.15 3.91 14.26
C GLU A 172 13.42 3.06 14.23
N MET A 173 13.61 2.23 13.18
CA MET A 173 14.80 1.37 13.06
C MET A 173 16.08 2.21 12.96
N ALA A 174 16.04 3.30 12.19
CA ALA A 174 17.18 4.22 12.08
C ALA A 174 17.51 4.87 13.43
N ARG A 175 16.50 5.18 14.26
CA ARG A 175 16.72 5.67 15.62
C ARG A 175 17.38 4.62 16.51
N TYR A 176 16.92 3.37 16.45
CA TYR A 176 17.56 2.26 17.18
C TYR A 176 19.03 2.13 16.80
N ILE A 177 19.34 2.07 15.51
CA ILE A 177 20.72 1.92 15.00
C ILE A 177 21.62 3.04 15.51
N ARG A 178 21.19 4.31 15.40
CA ARG A 178 21.97 5.47 15.86
C ARG A 178 22.13 5.53 17.38
N GLY A 179 21.25 4.88 18.14
CA GLY A 179 21.27 4.85 19.60
C GLY A 179 22.12 3.72 20.19
N LEU A 180 22.58 2.76 19.39
CA LEU A 180 23.49 1.71 19.86
C LEU A 180 24.86 2.34 20.18
N LYS A 181 25.28 2.23 21.44
CA LYS A 181 26.67 2.52 21.81
C LYS A 181 27.54 1.33 21.38
N ALA A 182 28.70 1.64 20.81
CA ALA A 182 29.71 0.64 20.43
C ALA A 182 30.21 -0.15 21.64
#